data_AF-A0A433IZC4-F1
#
_entry.id   AF-A0A433IZC4-F1
#
_cell.length_a   1.000
_cell.length_b   1.000
_cell.length_c   1.000
_cell.angle_alpha   90.00
_cell.angle_beta   90.00
_cell.angle_gamma   90.00
#
_symmetry.space_group_name_H-M   'P 1'
#
loop_
_entity.id
_entity.type
_entity.pdbx_description
1 polymer ?
#
loop_
_entity_poly.entity_id
_entity_poly.type
_entity_poly.pdbx_seq_one_letter_code
_entity_poly.pdbx_strand_id
1 'polypeptide(L)' 'ETEDSTIADLAVATNCGQIKTGSLSRSDRLAKYNQLIRIEEQLGVAARFAGRGILKA' A
#
# COMPACT_ATOMS: atom_id res chain seq x y z
N GLU A 1 -15.65 -5.74 0.35
CA GLU A 1 -14.92 -4.49 0.51
C GLU A 1 -15.43 -3.54 -0.58
N THR A 2 -15.07 -2.26 -0.55
CA THR A 2 -15.50 -1.27 -1.56
C THR A 2 -14.33 -0.88 -2.45
N GLU A 3 -14.51 0.01 -3.42
CA GLU A 3 -13.39 0.54 -4.21
C GLU A 3 -12.59 1.62 -3.47
N ASP A 4 -13.05 2.07 -2.29
CA ASP A 4 -12.36 3.06 -1.48
C ASP A 4 -10.93 2.62 -1.15
N SER A 5 -9.93 3.46 -1.41
CA SER A 5 -8.52 3.09 -1.22
C SER A 5 -7.86 3.77 -0.02
N THR A 6 -8.65 4.37 0.88
CA THR A 6 -8.17 5.19 2.01
C THR A 6 -7.12 4.47 2.87
N ILE A 7 -7.23 3.15 3.04
CA ILE A 7 -6.26 2.38 3.83
C ILE A 7 -4.86 2.31 3.20
N ALA A 8 -4.73 2.48 1.88
CA ALA A 8 -3.44 2.56 1.20
C ALA A 8 -2.72 3.88 1.56
N ASP A 9 -3.42 5.00 1.45
CA ASP A 9 -2.91 6.32 1.81
C ASP A 9 -2.57 6.37 3.31
N LEU A 10 -3.45 5.83 4.17
CA LEU A 10 -3.21 5.76 5.62
C LEU A 10 -1.92 4.98 5.94
N ALA A 11 -1.70 3.83 5.29
CA ALA A 11 -0.52 2.99 5.54
C ALA A 11 0.79 3.71 5.17
N VAL A 12 0.80 4.49 4.08
CA VAL A 12 1.96 5.27 3.65
C VAL A 12 2.14 6.50 4.55
N ALA A 13 1.07 7.26 4.83
CA ALA A 13 1.12 8.47 5.65
C ALA A 13 1.65 8.20 7.07
N THR A 14 1.35 7.04 7.63
CA THR A 14 1.80 6.62 8.97
C THR A 14 3.11 5.84 8.95
N ASN A 15 3.70 5.59 7.77
CA ASN A 15 4.86 4.73 7.59
C ASN A 15 4.70 3.35 8.27
N CYS A 16 3.52 2.74 8.20
CA CYS A 16 3.23 1.43 8.80
C CYS A 16 4.20 0.33 8.31
N GLY A 17 4.67 0.45 7.05
CA GLY A 17 5.58 -0.51 6.42
C GLY A 17 4.95 -1.86 6.03
N GLN A 18 3.74 -2.16 6.51
CA GLN A 18 2.94 -3.32 6.12
C GLN A 18 1.48 -2.93 5.90
N ILE A 19 0.83 -3.61 4.97
CA ILE A 19 -0.60 -3.46 4.69
C ILE A 19 -1.18 -4.83 4.33
N LYS A 20 -2.38 -5.12 4.83
CA LYS A 20 -3.13 -6.33 4.49
C LYS A 20 -4.46 -5.93 3.85
N THR A 21 -4.55 -6.09 2.54
CA THR A 21 -5.74 -5.70 1.76
C THR A 21 -6.37 -6.85 0.95
N GLY A 22 -5.86 -8.08 1.11
CA GLY A 22 -6.46 -9.31 0.57
C GLY A 22 -5.77 -9.85 -0.70
N SER A 23 -6.41 -10.78 -1.40
CA SER A 23 -5.87 -11.40 -2.63
C SER A 23 -5.93 -10.47 -3.85
N LEU A 24 -5.06 -10.72 -4.82
CA LEU A 24 -4.96 -9.99 -6.11
C LEU A 24 -6.02 -10.39 -7.15
N SER A 25 -7.24 -10.73 -6.74
CA SER A 25 -8.25 -11.31 -7.64
C SER A 25 -9.54 -10.53 -7.76
N ARG A 26 -9.85 -9.61 -6.83
CA ARG A 26 -11.09 -8.83 -6.85
C ARG A 26 -10.79 -7.35 -6.95
N SER A 27 -11.59 -6.63 -7.75
CA SER A 27 -11.41 -5.20 -8.02
C SER A 27 -11.39 -4.35 -6.75
N ASP A 28 -12.25 -4.66 -5.77
CA ASP A 28 -12.32 -3.94 -4.50
C ASP A 28 -11.01 -4.01 -3.68
N ARG A 29 -10.23 -5.09 -3.85
CA ARG A 29 -8.90 -5.26 -3.26
C ARG A 29 -7.81 -4.65 -4.14
N LEU A 30 -7.90 -4.86 -5.44
CA LEU A 30 -6.97 -4.31 -6.42
C LEU A 30 -6.94 -2.78 -6.38
N ALA A 31 -8.06 -2.12 -6.06
CA ALA A 31 -8.12 -0.67 -5.88
C ALA A 31 -7.05 -0.15 -4.90
N LYS A 32 -6.80 -0.86 -3.80
CA LYS A 32 -5.79 -0.49 -2.78
C LYS A 32 -4.37 -0.71 -3.29
N TYR A 33 -4.12 -1.83 -3.97
CA TYR A 33 -2.84 -2.09 -4.61
C TYR A 33 -2.51 -1.06 -5.69
N ASN A 34 -3.48 -0.75 -6.56
CA ASN A 34 -3.34 0.28 -7.59
C ASN A 34 -3.08 1.65 -6.98
N GLN A 35 -3.70 1.97 -5.84
CA GLN A 35 -3.42 3.20 -5.13
C GLN A 35 -1.99 3.24 -4.58
N LEU A 36 -1.46 2.14 -4.03
CA LEU A 36 -0.05 2.08 -3.62
C LEU A 36 0.91 2.32 -4.79
N ILE A 37 0.62 1.77 -5.97
CA ILE A 37 1.41 2.01 -7.19
C ILE A 37 1.40 3.50 -7.56
N ARG A 38 0.24 4.16 -7.53
CA ARG A 38 0.13 5.60 -7.80
C ARG A 38 0.89 6.43 -6.76
N ILE A 39 0.80 6.08 -5.48
CA ILE A 39 1.54 6.78 -4.42
C ILE A 39 3.05 6.63 -4.62
N GLU A 40 3.52 5.43 -4.95
CA GLU A 40 4.93 5.18 -5.26
C GLU A 40 5.41 6.03 -6.45
N GLU A 41 4.62 6.08 -7.53
CA GLU A 41 4.90 6.91 -8.71
C GLU A 41 4.95 8.41 -8.35
N GLN A 42 4.00 8.89 -7.53
CA GLN A 42 3.93 10.28 -7.07
C GLN A 42 5.12 10.68 -6.18
N LEU A 43 5.57 9.78 -5.30
CA LEU A 43 6.70 10.03 -4.41
C LEU A 43 8.05 9.95 -5.14
N GLY A 44 8.12 9.21 -6.25
CA GLY A 44 9.33 9.06 -7.05
C GLY A 44 10.52 8.63 -6.20
N VAL A 45 11.61 9.43 -6.23
CA VAL A 45 12.84 9.13 -5.48
C VAL A 45 12.68 9.17 -3.95
N ALA A 46 11.59 9.77 -3.44
CA ALA A 46 11.29 9.76 -2.01
C ALA A 46 10.64 8.45 -1.55
N ALA A 47 10.11 7.64 -2.48
CA ALA A 47 9.47 6.37 -2.14
C ALA A 47 10.48 5.37 -1.56
N ARG A 48 10.08 4.66 -0.51
CA ARG A 48 10.90 3.60 0.11
C ARG A 48 10.05 2.38 0.41
N PHE A 49 10.38 1.26 -0.23
CA PHE A 49 9.80 -0.04 0.10
C PHE A 49 10.42 -0.59 1.38
N ALA A 50 9.59 -0.94 2.37
CA ALA A 50 10.06 -1.38 3.69
C ALA A 50 10.82 -2.73 3.65
N GLY A 51 10.54 -3.58 2.65
CA GLY A 51 11.26 -4.84 2.42
C GLY A 51 11.24 -5.78 3.63
N ARG A 52 12.28 -6.60 3.77
CA ARG A 52 12.41 -7.53 4.91
C ARG A 52 12.68 -6.84 6.24
N GLY A 53 13.22 -5.62 6.23
CA GLY A 53 13.56 -4.87 7.44
C GLY A 53 12.38 -4.53 8.33
N ILE A 54 11.15 -4.61 7.82
CA ILE A 54 9.94 -4.38 8.59
C ILE A 54 9.54 -5.57 9.49
N LEU A 55 10.05 -6.77 9.21
CA LEU A 55 9.73 -7.98 9.98
C LEU A 55 10.53 -7.98 11.28
N LYS A 56 9.83 -8.11 12.41
CA LYS A 56 10.47 -8.33 13.72
C LYS A 56 10.78 -9.82 13.88
N ALA A 57 11.93 -10.10 14.49
CA ALA A 57 12.36 -11.46 14.86
C ALA A 57 11.53 -12.02 16.02
#